data_AF-A0A3D1BCU8-F1
#
_entry.id   AF-A0A3D1BCU8-F1
#
_cell.length_a   1.000
_cell.length_b   1.000
_cell.length_c   1.000
_cell.angle_alpha   90.00
_cell.angle_beta   90.00
_cell.angle_gamma   90.00
#
_symmetry.space_group_name_H-M   'P 1'
#
loop_
_entity.id
_entity.type
_entity.pdbx_description
1 polymer ?
#
loop_
_entity_poly.entity_id
_entity_poly.type
_entity_poly.pdbx_seq_one_letter_code
_entity_poly.pdbx_strand_id
1 'polypeptide(L)'
;MDQTPSFNRALVEKYDRPGPRYTSYPTAPQFHQAFAMDDYRSAAQETNEAPTPKPLSVYIHIPFCKSLCYYCACNKIITHKTDRAVEYLDYLKREIRMQAALFDRSRKLTQLHLGGGTPTYLTSEQLADLMATLHDAFNMDDSDNHEFSLEVDPRTVTPAQIHQLRELGFNRLSFGVQDFDEQVQIAVNRIQTEEQTRELVQAARDARFKSISVDLIYGLPLQTVESFGVTLDKIIDIRPDRIAAYSYAHLPDLVRAQKLIRPEDMPPPERKLELLELTIRRLTEAGYVYIGMDHFSLPDDELTLARANGTLQRNFQGYSTHADCDLIGLGISSIGKV
;
A
#
# COMPACT_ATOMS: atom_id res chain seq x y z
N MET A 1 -26.72 -10.78 -5.28
CA MET A 1 -26.25 -12.13 -5.58
C MET A 1 -25.19 -12.46 -4.56
N ASP A 2 -25.36 -13.53 -3.80
CA ASP A 2 -24.40 -14.01 -2.82
C ASP A 2 -23.14 -14.49 -3.56
N GLN A 3 -22.13 -13.63 -3.67
CA GLN A 3 -20.84 -13.92 -4.31
C GLN A 3 -19.80 -14.32 -3.26
N THR A 4 -20.22 -15.01 -2.20
CA THR A 4 -19.26 -15.57 -1.25
C THR A 4 -18.41 -16.62 -1.98
N PRO A 5 -17.08 -16.40 -2.13
CA PRO A 5 -16.23 -17.35 -2.83
C PRO A 5 -16.23 -18.70 -2.09
N SER A 6 -16.54 -19.78 -2.80
CA SER A 6 -16.39 -21.12 -2.24
C SER A 6 -14.91 -21.51 -2.23
N PHE A 7 -14.32 -21.69 -1.04
CA PHE A 7 -12.94 -22.14 -0.91
C PHE A 7 -12.85 -23.64 -1.20
N ASN A 8 -12.22 -24.02 -2.33
CA ASN A 8 -12.02 -25.42 -2.70
C ASN A 8 -10.56 -25.84 -2.47
N ARG A 9 -10.30 -26.41 -1.29
CA ARG A 9 -8.96 -26.82 -0.85
C ARG A 9 -8.25 -27.74 -1.87
N ALA A 10 -8.96 -28.72 -2.42
CA ALA A 10 -8.39 -29.65 -3.39
C ALA A 10 -7.91 -28.96 -4.69
N LEU A 11 -8.62 -27.92 -5.15
CA LEU A 11 -8.18 -27.14 -6.30
C LEU A 11 -6.97 -26.25 -5.95
N VAL A 12 -6.97 -25.63 -4.77
CA VAL A 12 -5.84 -24.80 -4.32
C VAL A 12 -4.57 -25.65 -4.22
N GLU A 13 -4.63 -26.81 -3.57
CA GLU A 13 -3.51 -27.74 -3.44
C GLU A 13 -3.01 -28.25 -4.80
N LYS A 14 -3.92 -28.50 -5.76
CA LYS A 14 -3.55 -28.94 -7.13
C LYS A 14 -2.77 -27.86 -7.89
N TYR A 15 -3.12 -26.59 -7.72
CA TYR A 15 -2.58 -25.47 -8.48
C TYR A 15 -1.56 -24.61 -7.72
N ASP A 16 -1.25 -24.95 -6.47
CA ASP A 16 -0.18 -24.31 -5.68
C ASP A 16 1.20 -24.64 -6.25
N ARG A 17 1.58 -23.87 -7.28
CA ARG A 17 2.85 -23.97 -7.99
C ARG A 17 3.45 -22.58 -8.16
N PRO A 18 4.80 -22.46 -8.19
CA PRO A 18 5.44 -21.19 -8.46
C PRO A 18 4.95 -20.58 -9.78
N GLY A 19 4.50 -19.34 -9.73
CA GLY A 19 4.05 -18.57 -10.87
C GLY A 19 4.54 -17.12 -10.78
N PRO A 20 4.57 -16.38 -11.90
CA PRO A 20 4.94 -14.98 -11.87
C PRO A 20 3.92 -14.18 -11.06
N ARG A 21 4.41 -13.27 -10.21
CA ARG A 21 3.55 -12.27 -9.55
C ARG A 21 3.15 -11.23 -10.58
N TYR A 22 1.89 -11.26 -11.01
CA TYR A 22 1.34 -10.30 -11.97
C TYR A 22 1.00 -8.96 -11.31
N THR A 23 2.05 -8.26 -10.86
CA THR A 23 1.91 -6.86 -10.42
C THR A 23 1.64 -5.94 -11.61
N SER A 24 2.21 -6.27 -12.78
CA SER A 24 1.98 -5.65 -14.08
C SER A 24 2.12 -6.70 -15.19
N TYR A 25 1.67 -6.35 -16.39
CA TYR A 25 2.01 -7.08 -17.61
C TYR A 25 2.49 -6.10 -18.70
N PRO A 26 3.69 -6.29 -19.29
CA PRO A 26 4.71 -7.28 -18.91
C PRO A 26 5.21 -7.11 -17.46
N THR A 27 5.83 -8.16 -16.91
CA THR A 27 6.34 -8.16 -15.53
C THR A 27 7.68 -7.41 -15.42
N ALA A 28 8.05 -6.96 -14.21
CA ALA A 28 9.29 -6.22 -13.98
C ALA A 28 10.60 -6.89 -14.49
N PRO A 29 10.75 -8.23 -14.50
CA PRO A 29 11.90 -8.88 -15.14
C PRO A 29 12.07 -8.61 -16.64
N GLN A 30 11.04 -8.08 -17.31
CA GLN A 30 11.12 -7.67 -18.71
C GLN A 30 11.65 -6.24 -18.89
N PHE A 31 11.82 -5.47 -17.79
CA PHE A 31 12.41 -4.14 -17.87
C PHE A 31 13.89 -4.24 -18.23
N HIS A 32 14.35 -3.37 -19.14
CA HIS A 32 15.70 -3.42 -19.65
C HIS A 32 16.29 -2.01 -19.84
N GLN A 33 17.62 -1.91 -19.82
CA GLN A 33 18.32 -0.63 -19.93
C GLN A 33 18.29 0.01 -21.33
N ALA A 34 17.75 -0.68 -22.34
CA ALA A 34 17.56 -0.09 -23.66
C ALA A 34 16.41 0.93 -23.72
N PHE A 35 15.51 0.95 -22.73
CA PHE A 35 14.49 1.98 -22.61
C PHE A 35 15.15 3.26 -22.08
N ALA A 36 15.15 4.32 -22.89
CA ALA A 36 15.89 5.55 -22.68
C ALA A 36 14.98 6.72 -22.28
N MET A 37 15.61 7.84 -21.92
CA MET A 37 14.89 9.06 -21.54
C MET A 37 13.99 9.60 -22.66
N ASP A 38 14.41 9.47 -23.92
CA ASP A 38 13.64 9.97 -25.06
C ASP A 38 12.41 9.10 -25.35
N ASP A 39 12.44 7.80 -25.03
CA ASP A 39 11.26 6.94 -25.10
C ASP A 39 10.19 7.40 -24.10
N TYR A 40 10.60 7.71 -22.87
CA TYR A 40 9.69 8.22 -21.85
C TYR A 40 9.12 9.60 -22.20
N ARG A 41 9.95 10.51 -22.72
CA ARG A 41 9.50 11.82 -23.20
C ARG A 41 8.50 11.71 -24.35
N SER A 42 8.77 10.81 -25.29
CA SER A 42 7.87 10.55 -26.41
C SER A 42 6.53 10.01 -25.92
N ALA A 43 6.53 9.04 -24.99
CA ALA A 43 5.31 8.53 -24.39
C ALA A 43 4.51 9.63 -23.66
N ALA A 44 5.17 10.46 -22.85
CA ALA A 44 4.50 11.59 -22.17
C ALA A 44 3.92 12.61 -23.16
N GLN A 45 4.64 12.91 -24.25
CA GLN A 45 4.14 13.79 -25.30
C GLN A 45 2.92 13.20 -26.01
N GLU A 46 2.97 11.91 -26.37
CA GLU A 46 1.84 11.20 -27.00
C GLU A 46 0.59 11.24 -26.13
N THR A 47 0.71 11.05 -24.80
CA THR A 47 -0.46 11.10 -23.92
C THR A 47 -0.96 12.52 -23.65
N ASN A 48 -0.09 13.54 -23.75
CA ASN A 48 -0.51 14.94 -23.73
C ASN A 48 -1.29 15.32 -25.01
N GLU A 49 -0.89 14.78 -26.17
CA GLU A 49 -1.50 15.08 -27.48
C GLU A 49 -2.72 14.21 -27.79
N ALA A 50 -3.06 13.26 -26.92
CA ALA A 50 -4.24 12.42 -27.06
C ALA A 50 -5.53 13.27 -27.16
N PRO A 51 -6.56 12.85 -27.93
CA PRO A 51 -7.81 13.62 -28.07
C PRO A 51 -8.52 13.92 -26.74
N THR A 52 -8.29 13.08 -25.74
CA THR A 52 -8.75 13.29 -24.36
C THR A 52 -7.59 12.91 -23.44
N PRO A 53 -6.72 13.87 -23.09
CA PRO A 53 -5.60 13.59 -22.20
C PRO A 53 -6.08 13.08 -20.86
N LYS A 54 -5.49 11.98 -20.42
CA LYS A 54 -5.81 11.30 -19.17
C LYS A 54 -5.48 12.17 -17.96
N PRO A 55 -6.21 12.07 -16.83
CA PRO A 55 -5.73 12.60 -15.56
C PRO A 55 -4.37 12.00 -15.18
N LEU A 56 -3.70 12.63 -14.21
CA LEU A 56 -2.43 12.18 -13.69
C LEU A 56 -2.62 11.47 -12.35
N SER A 57 -1.79 10.46 -12.14
CA SER A 57 -1.57 9.80 -10.87
C SER A 57 -0.09 9.86 -10.52
N VAL A 58 0.25 10.12 -9.26
CA VAL A 58 1.63 10.16 -8.78
C VAL A 58 1.83 9.12 -7.69
N TYR A 59 2.85 8.28 -7.85
CA TYR A 59 3.39 7.46 -6.77
C TYR A 59 4.74 8.02 -6.34
N ILE A 60 4.91 8.23 -5.04
CA ILE A 60 6.18 8.65 -4.46
C ILE A 60 6.66 7.59 -3.48
N HIS A 61 7.88 7.12 -3.70
CA HIS A 61 8.51 6.18 -2.80
C HIS A 61 9.32 6.92 -1.74
N ILE A 62 8.97 6.75 -0.46
CA ILE A 62 9.72 7.23 0.69
C ILE A 62 10.41 6.03 1.35
N PRO A 63 11.71 5.80 1.14
CA PRO A 63 12.34 4.52 1.48
C PRO A 63 12.63 4.36 2.97
N PHE A 64 12.47 5.38 3.80
CA PHE A 64 13.02 5.37 5.15
C PHE A 64 12.12 4.65 6.17
N CYS A 65 12.72 3.83 7.03
CA CYS A 65 12.07 3.24 8.20
C CYS A 65 12.93 3.45 9.45
N LYS A 66 12.29 3.65 10.61
CA LYS A 66 12.98 3.75 11.91
C LYS A 66 13.43 2.40 12.46
N SER A 67 12.72 1.32 12.14
CA SER A 67 13.01 -0.03 12.65
C SER A 67 12.96 -1.06 11.54
N LEU A 68 13.81 -2.09 11.66
CA LEU A 68 13.88 -3.21 10.74
C LEU A 68 12.84 -4.27 11.11
N CYS A 69 11.76 -4.36 10.34
CA CYS A 69 10.82 -5.49 10.45
C CYS A 69 11.40 -6.69 9.68
N TYR A 70 11.58 -7.84 10.35
CA TYR A 70 12.32 -8.97 9.78
C TYR A 70 11.61 -9.61 8.59
N TYR A 71 10.28 -9.56 8.54
CA TYR A 71 9.49 -10.09 7.43
C TYR A 71 9.63 -9.24 6.14
N CYS A 72 9.97 -7.96 6.25
CA CYS A 72 9.65 -6.99 5.21
C CYS A 72 10.59 -7.14 3.99
N ALA A 73 10.00 -7.23 2.80
CA ALA A 73 10.69 -7.32 1.51
C ALA A 73 10.64 -6.03 0.66
N CYS A 74 9.98 -4.96 1.15
CA CYS A 74 9.89 -3.68 0.44
C CYS A 74 11.27 -3.07 0.15
N ASN A 75 11.39 -2.24 -0.89
CA ASN A 75 12.54 -1.36 -1.06
C ASN A 75 12.53 -0.35 0.09
N LYS A 76 13.59 -0.32 0.89
CA LYS A 76 13.65 0.48 2.12
C LYS A 76 15.07 0.64 2.63
N ILE A 77 15.26 1.70 3.43
CA ILE A 77 16.50 2.10 4.09
C ILE A 77 16.19 2.27 5.58
N ILE A 78 16.78 1.42 6.42
CA ILE A 78 16.64 1.54 7.88
C ILE A 78 17.65 2.57 8.38
N THR A 79 17.17 3.65 8.99
CA THR A 79 18.05 4.73 9.49
C THR A 79 17.39 5.57 10.57
N HIS A 80 18.14 5.89 11.62
CA HIS A 80 17.77 6.92 12.61
C HIS A 80 18.32 8.31 12.27
N LYS A 81 19.16 8.40 11.24
CA LYS A 81 19.76 9.63 10.74
C LYS A 81 18.77 10.37 9.84
N THR A 82 18.10 11.37 10.39
CA THR A 82 17.02 12.11 9.72
C THR A 82 17.52 13.11 8.67
N ASP A 83 18.79 13.52 8.74
CA ASP A 83 19.49 14.33 7.73
C ASP A 83 19.46 13.68 6.34
N ARG A 84 19.52 12.34 6.27
CA ARG A 84 19.38 11.60 5.00
C ARG A 84 18.02 11.79 4.34
N ALA A 85 16.96 11.94 5.13
CA ALA A 85 15.63 12.20 4.59
C ALA A 85 15.52 13.63 4.06
N VAL A 86 16.19 14.61 4.68
CA VAL A 86 16.26 15.99 4.18
C VAL A 86 16.96 16.02 2.82
N GLU A 87 18.14 15.40 2.71
CA GLU A 87 18.89 15.31 1.45
C GLU A 87 18.05 14.63 0.34
N TYR A 88 17.39 13.52 0.67
CA TYR A 88 16.51 12.82 -0.26
C TYR A 88 15.35 13.70 -0.75
N LEU A 89 14.71 14.43 0.16
CA LEU A 89 13.61 15.34 -0.19
C LEU A 89 14.08 16.46 -1.12
N ASP A 90 15.29 16.99 -0.95
CA ASP A 90 15.82 18.01 -1.86
C ASP A 90 16.00 17.48 -3.28
N TYR A 91 16.48 16.24 -3.44
CA TYR A 91 16.55 15.58 -4.76
C TYR A 91 15.16 15.26 -5.30
N LEU A 92 14.25 14.74 -4.48
CA LEU A 92 12.89 14.42 -4.87
C LEU A 92 12.13 15.67 -5.36
N LYS A 93 12.27 16.80 -4.68
CA LYS A 93 11.67 18.08 -5.11
C LYS A 93 12.21 18.57 -6.46
N ARG A 94 13.45 18.24 -6.82
CA ARG A 94 13.99 18.52 -8.16
C ARG A 94 13.41 17.57 -9.20
N GLU A 95 13.35 16.28 -8.87
CA GLU A 95 12.73 15.25 -9.71
C GLU A 95 11.26 15.56 -10.00
N ILE A 96 10.47 15.95 -8.98
CA ILE A 96 9.07 16.39 -9.12
C ILE A 96 8.95 17.47 -10.19
N ARG A 97 9.76 18.53 -10.12
CA ARG A 97 9.71 19.64 -11.09
C ARG A 97 10.12 19.21 -12.50
N MET A 98 11.13 18.34 -12.60
CA MET A 98 11.60 17.81 -13.89
C MET A 98 10.54 16.94 -14.56
N GLN A 99 9.88 16.07 -13.79
CA GLN A 99 8.85 15.17 -14.28
C GLN A 99 7.57 15.94 -14.62
N ALA A 100 7.14 16.85 -13.75
CA ALA A 100 5.96 17.67 -14.00
C ALA A 100 6.07 18.52 -15.28
N ALA A 101 7.28 18.96 -15.65
CA ALA A 101 7.52 19.70 -16.88
C ALA A 101 7.25 18.89 -18.17
N LEU A 102 7.11 17.56 -18.08
CA LEU A 102 6.77 16.69 -19.22
C LEU A 102 5.26 16.59 -19.46
N PHE A 103 4.42 17.03 -18.54
CA PHE A 103 2.97 16.88 -18.61
C PHE A 103 2.27 18.23 -18.71
N ASP A 104 1.22 18.29 -19.54
CA ASP A 104 0.47 19.53 -19.74
C ASP A 104 -0.21 20.00 -18.44
N ARG A 105 -0.12 21.31 -18.14
CA ARG A 105 -0.67 21.92 -16.92
C ARG A 105 -2.20 21.87 -16.84
N SER A 106 -2.90 21.64 -17.95
CA SER A 106 -4.35 21.42 -17.97
C SER A 106 -4.75 20.06 -17.39
N ARG A 107 -3.83 19.09 -17.32
CA ARG A 107 -4.11 17.75 -16.79
C ARG A 107 -4.14 17.76 -15.26
N LYS A 108 -5.27 17.35 -14.68
CA LYS A 108 -5.43 17.28 -13.23
C LYS A 108 -4.69 16.08 -12.62
N LEU A 109 -3.99 16.31 -11.51
CA LEU A 109 -3.49 15.26 -10.62
C LEU A 109 -4.60 14.85 -9.67
N THR A 110 -5.25 13.72 -9.98
CA THR A 110 -6.43 13.22 -9.24
C THR A 110 -6.08 12.11 -8.26
N GLN A 111 -4.89 11.50 -8.37
CA GLN A 111 -4.44 10.44 -7.46
C GLN A 111 -2.99 10.67 -7.01
N LEU A 112 -2.74 10.55 -5.72
CA LEU A 112 -1.42 10.59 -5.11
C LEU A 112 -1.30 9.43 -4.14
N HIS A 113 -0.18 8.71 -4.18
CA HIS A 113 0.13 7.69 -3.20
C HIS A 113 1.56 7.85 -2.70
N LEU A 114 1.69 8.16 -1.41
CA LEU A 114 2.97 8.08 -0.71
C LEU A 114 3.09 6.69 -0.09
N GLY A 115 4.09 5.92 -0.50
CA GLY A 115 4.35 4.58 0.04
C GLY A 115 5.84 4.28 0.18
N GLY A 116 6.17 3.02 0.42
CA GLY A 116 7.54 2.50 0.27
C GLY A 116 8.11 1.85 1.53
N GLY A 117 9.00 2.56 2.21
CA GLY A 117 9.43 2.19 3.56
C GLY A 117 8.38 2.63 4.57
N THR A 118 8.37 3.93 4.89
CA THR A 118 7.36 4.54 5.76
C THR A 118 7.26 6.03 5.45
N PRO A 119 6.22 6.51 4.73
CA PRO A 119 6.01 7.94 4.49
C PRO A 119 5.98 8.78 5.77
N THR A 120 5.37 8.25 6.83
CA THR A 120 5.34 8.87 8.18
C THR A 120 6.66 8.78 8.95
N TYR A 121 7.76 8.45 8.25
CA TYR A 121 9.11 8.77 8.70
C TYR A 121 9.37 10.28 8.64
N LEU A 122 8.81 10.95 7.63
CA LEU A 122 8.90 12.39 7.45
C LEU A 122 8.12 13.10 8.55
N THR A 123 8.66 14.24 8.98
CA THR A 123 7.95 15.15 9.90
C THR A 123 6.77 15.81 9.19
N SER A 124 5.80 16.33 9.96
CA SER A 124 4.66 17.05 9.39
C SER A 124 5.10 18.25 8.52
N GLU A 125 6.17 18.94 8.92
CA GLU A 125 6.76 20.06 8.17
C GLU A 125 7.33 19.61 6.82
N GLN A 126 8.03 18.47 6.80
CA GLN A 126 8.57 17.89 5.57
C GLN A 126 7.48 17.38 4.63
N LEU A 127 6.41 16.80 5.16
CA LEU A 127 5.25 16.40 4.36
C LEU A 127 4.54 17.64 3.79
N ALA A 128 4.42 18.71 4.58
CA ALA A 128 3.86 19.97 4.11
C ALA A 128 4.68 20.58 2.96
N ASP A 129 6.01 20.62 3.10
CA ASP A 129 6.92 21.11 2.04
C ASP A 129 6.85 20.25 0.76
N LEU A 130 6.73 18.91 0.91
CA LEU A 130 6.54 18.00 -0.21
C LEU A 130 5.20 18.26 -0.93
N MET A 131 4.11 18.39 -0.18
CA MET A 131 2.78 18.67 -0.74
C MET A 131 2.72 20.04 -1.42
N ALA A 132 3.33 21.07 -0.82
CA ALA A 132 3.47 22.38 -1.46
C ALA A 132 4.25 22.30 -2.78
N THR A 133 5.34 21.53 -2.80
CA THR A 133 6.12 21.32 -4.04
C THR A 133 5.30 20.60 -5.13
N LEU A 134 4.48 19.61 -4.76
CA LEU A 134 3.59 18.94 -5.71
C LEU A 134 2.52 19.89 -6.24
N HIS A 135 1.94 20.71 -5.38
CA HIS A 135 0.93 21.70 -5.76
C HIS A 135 1.50 22.77 -6.71
N ASP A 136 2.74 23.20 -6.50
CA ASP A 136 3.43 24.12 -7.42
C ASP A 136 3.77 23.47 -8.77
N ALA A 137 4.10 22.17 -8.76
CA ALA A 137 4.57 21.44 -9.93
C ALA A 137 3.43 20.90 -10.81
N PHE A 138 2.34 20.42 -10.21
CA PHE A 138 1.20 19.80 -10.88
C PHE A 138 -0.08 20.60 -10.66
N ASN A 139 -1.04 20.48 -11.58
CA ASN A 139 -2.40 20.98 -11.37
C ASN A 139 -3.16 19.99 -10.49
N MET A 140 -3.08 20.14 -9.17
CA MET A 140 -3.73 19.25 -8.21
C MET A 140 -5.24 19.44 -8.22
N ASP A 141 -6.00 18.35 -8.06
CA ASP A 141 -7.42 18.48 -7.80
C ASP A 141 -7.66 18.89 -6.35
N ASP A 142 -8.08 20.14 -6.12
CA ASP A 142 -8.38 20.66 -4.77
C ASP A 142 -9.74 20.19 -4.22
N SER A 143 -10.49 19.42 -5.02
CA SER A 143 -11.78 18.87 -4.62
C SER A 143 -11.57 17.67 -3.70
N ASP A 144 -12.40 17.47 -2.70
CA ASP A 144 -12.25 16.30 -1.82
C ASP A 144 -12.47 14.95 -2.53
N ASN A 145 -12.83 14.93 -3.82
CA ASN A 145 -12.97 13.72 -4.63
C ASN A 145 -11.64 13.13 -5.13
N HIS A 146 -10.51 13.84 -4.98
CA HIS A 146 -9.19 13.28 -5.28
C HIS A 146 -8.90 12.03 -4.44
N GLU A 147 -7.91 11.23 -4.86
CA GLU A 147 -7.45 10.06 -4.12
C GLU A 147 -6.03 10.26 -3.63
N PHE A 148 -5.87 11.00 -2.53
CA PHE A 148 -4.57 11.26 -1.94
C PHE A 148 -4.40 10.36 -0.72
N SER A 149 -3.53 9.39 -0.90
CA SER A 149 -3.32 8.27 0.00
C SER A 149 -1.89 8.24 0.54
N LEU A 150 -1.75 7.75 1.76
CA LEU A 150 -0.46 7.60 2.41
C LEU A 150 -0.45 6.35 3.29
N GLU A 151 0.65 5.59 3.20
CA GLU A 151 0.95 4.47 4.09
C GLU A 151 1.46 4.98 5.45
N VAL A 152 0.96 4.37 6.53
CA VAL A 152 1.23 4.75 7.92
C VAL A 152 1.76 3.56 8.71
N ASP A 153 2.91 3.75 9.36
CA ASP A 153 3.31 2.92 10.49
C ASP A 153 2.65 3.45 11.78
N PRO A 154 1.75 2.68 12.43
CA PRO A 154 1.07 3.13 13.66
C PRO A 154 2.02 3.54 14.79
N ARG A 155 3.29 3.09 14.76
CA ARG A 155 4.30 3.38 15.79
C ARG A 155 4.95 4.76 15.63
N THR A 156 4.74 5.44 14.50
CA THR A 156 5.45 6.69 14.19
C THR A 156 4.55 7.92 14.17
N VAL A 157 3.25 7.76 14.36
CA VAL A 157 2.25 8.83 14.30
C VAL A 157 1.41 8.91 15.56
N THR A 158 0.84 10.09 15.78
CA THR A 158 -0.13 10.38 16.85
C THR A 158 -1.49 10.73 16.25
N PRO A 159 -2.60 10.64 17.02
CA PRO A 159 -3.91 11.12 16.59
C PRO A 159 -3.90 12.55 16.05
N ALA A 160 -3.18 13.47 16.70
CA ALA A 160 -3.05 14.86 16.24
C ALA A 160 -2.40 14.95 14.84
N GLN A 161 -1.41 14.11 14.55
CA GLN A 161 -0.78 14.07 13.23
C GLN A 161 -1.71 13.51 12.15
N ILE A 162 -2.66 12.63 12.50
CA ILE A 162 -3.70 12.18 11.54
C ILE A 162 -4.56 13.37 11.08
N HIS A 163 -4.94 14.27 11.98
CA HIS A 163 -5.63 15.50 11.61
C HIS A 163 -4.78 16.40 10.71
N GLN A 164 -3.48 16.56 11.01
CA GLN A 164 -2.56 17.32 10.15
C GLN A 164 -2.43 16.72 8.75
N LEU A 165 -2.37 15.38 8.62
CA LEU A 165 -2.35 14.72 7.32
C LEU A 165 -3.62 15.05 6.52
N ARG A 166 -4.77 15.14 7.19
CA ARG A 166 -6.01 15.57 6.53
C ARG A 166 -5.95 17.01 6.04
N GLU A 167 -5.39 17.91 6.83
CA GLU A 167 -5.20 19.32 6.47
C GLU A 167 -4.25 19.49 5.26
N LEU A 168 -3.28 18.58 5.10
CA LEU A 168 -2.40 18.51 3.93
C LEU A 168 -3.08 17.98 2.66
N GLY A 169 -4.36 17.58 2.74
CA GLY A 169 -5.14 17.09 1.63
C GLY A 169 -5.22 15.56 1.52
N PHE A 170 -4.54 14.78 2.37
CA PHE A 170 -4.74 13.32 2.36
C PHE A 170 -6.17 12.97 2.79
N ASN A 171 -6.81 12.06 2.07
CA ASN A 171 -8.16 11.61 2.38
C ASN A 171 -8.29 10.08 2.41
N ARG A 172 -7.17 9.37 2.26
CA ARG A 172 -7.08 7.92 2.41
C ARG A 172 -5.82 7.52 3.20
N LEU A 173 -5.90 6.48 4.02
CA LEU A 173 -4.78 5.95 4.78
C LEU A 173 -4.69 4.43 4.65
N SER A 174 -3.48 3.88 4.69
CA SER A 174 -3.26 2.44 4.93
C SER A 174 -2.37 2.24 6.14
N PHE A 175 -2.84 1.50 7.15
CA PHE A 175 -2.10 1.20 8.36
C PHE A 175 -1.44 -0.18 8.31
N GLY A 176 -0.12 -0.23 8.47
CA GLY A 176 0.60 -1.50 8.56
C GLY A 176 0.43 -2.16 9.93
N VAL A 177 -0.55 -3.04 10.11
CA VAL A 177 -0.81 -3.76 11.38
C VAL A 177 -0.04 -5.08 11.46
N GLN A 178 -0.14 -5.88 10.40
CA GLN A 178 0.45 -7.20 10.22
C GLN A 178 -0.15 -8.29 11.12
N ASP A 179 -0.02 -8.13 12.44
CA ASP A 179 -0.57 -9.03 13.46
C ASP A 179 -0.66 -8.29 14.81
N PHE A 180 -1.62 -8.67 15.66
CA PHE A 180 -1.75 -8.22 17.05
C PHE A 180 -1.23 -9.23 18.09
N ASP A 181 -0.84 -10.43 17.69
CA ASP A 181 -0.20 -11.40 18.58
C ASP A 181 1.21 -10.93 18.97
N GLU A 182 1.43 -10.77 20.28
CA GLU A 182 2.69 -10.25 20.82
C GLU A 182 3.89 -11.14 20.47
N GLN A 183 3.73 -12.46 20.48
CA GLN A 183 4.82 -13.38 20.17
C GLN A 183 5.21 -13.29 18.69
N VAL A 184 4.21 -13.20 17.80
CA VAL A 184 4.42 -12.98 16.37
C VAL A 184 5.15 -11.65 16.15
N GLN A 185 4.70 -10.57 16.81
CA GLN A 185 5.33 -9.26 16.72
C GLN A 185 6.79 -9.24 17.19
N ILE A 186 7.10 -9.92 18.31
CA ILE A 186 8.47 -10.10 18.81
C ILE A 186 9.31 -10.85 17.77
N ALA A 187 8.80 -11.97 17.26
CA ALA A 187 9.50 -12.82 16.30
C ALA A 187 9.85 -12.09 14.98
N VAL A 188 9.14 -11.01 14.65
CA VAL A 188 9.40 -10.19 13.45
C VAL A 188 9.89 -8.78 13.73
N ASN A 189 10.20 -8.45 14.99
CA ASN A 189 10.66 -7.13 15.44
C ASN A 189 9.71 -5.97 15.07
N ARG A 190 8.41 -6.17 15.31
CA ARG A 190 7.37 -5.16 15.04
C ARG A 190 6.37 -5.02 16.20
N ILE A 191 6.85 -4.58 17.36
CA ILE A 191 6.00 -4.36 18.54
C ILE A 191 5.08 -3.16 18.33
N GLN A 192 3.77 -3.36 18.44
CA GLN A 192 2.71 -2.34 18.47
C GLN A 192 1.48 -2.86 19.22
N THR A 193 0.78 -1.97 19.90
CA THR A 193 -0.47 -2.34 20.60
C THR A 193 -1.68 -2.21 19.68
N GLU A 194 -2.74 -2.96 20.01
CA GLU A 194 -4.05 -2.78 19.42
C GLU A 194 -4.61 -1.38 19.67
N GLU A 195 -4.45 -0.87 20.90
CA GLU A 195 -4.95 0.44 21.31
C GLU A 195 -4.38 1.57 20.45
N GLN A 196 -3.07 1.55 20.17
CA GLN A 196 -2.45 2.51 19.26
C GLN A 196 -3.10 2.51 17.87
N THR A 197 -3.47 1.33 17.35
CA THR A 197 -4.15 1.23 16.05
C THR A 197 -5.58 1.78 16.14
N ARG A 198 -6.30 1.45 17.21
CA ARG A 198 -7.68 1.94 17.46
C ARG A 198 -7.74 3.45 17.55
N GLU A 199 -6.86 4.06 18.34
CA GLU A 199 -6.78 5.51 18.49
C GLU A 199 -6.56 6.22 17.15
N LEU A 200 -5.66 5.70 16.30
CA LEU A 200 -5.37 6.27 14.99
C LEU A 200 -6.51 6.09 13.99
N VAL A 201 -7.17 4.93 13.99
CA VAL A 201 -8.36 4.70 13.16
C VAL A 201 -9.50 5.62 13.58
N GLN A 202 -9.71 5.81 14.89
CA GLN A 202 -10.71 6.74 15.39
C GLN A 202 -10.39 8.18 14.99
N ALA A 203 -9.14 8.62 15.14
CA ALA A 203 -8.70 9.94 14.68
C ALA A 203 -8.90 10.13 13.18
N ALA A 204 -8.66 9.10 12.36
CA ALA A 204 -8.90 9.14 10.92
C ALA A 204 -10.40 9.30 10.60
N ARG A 205 -11.28 8.62 11.34
CA ARG A 205 -12.74 8.79 11.21
C ARG A 205 -13.18 10.19 11.63
N ASP A 206 -12.68 10.70 12.74
CA ASP A 206 -13.00 12.05 13.25
C ASP A 206 -12.52 13.14 12.26
N ALA A 207 -11.38 12.92 11.62
CA ALA A 207 -10.85 13.76 10.54
C ALA A 207 -11.59 13.57 9.19
N ARG A 208 -12.54 12.64 9.10
CA ARG A 208 -13.32 12.33 7.89
C ARG A 208 -12.44 11.89 6.72
N PHE A 209 -11.48 11.00 6.98
CA PHE A 209 -10.87 10.20 5.93
C PHE A 209 -11.94 9.34 5.25
N LYS A 210 -11.85 9.23 3.93
CA LYS A 210 -12.85 8.52 3.09
C LYS A 210 -12.61 7.02 3.01
N SER A 211 -11.37 6.59 3.21
CA SER A 211 -11.01 5.18 3.20
C SER A 211 -9.83 4.92 4.12
N ILE A 212 -10.05 4.02 5.07
CA ILE A 212 -9.08 3.54 6.04
C ILE A 212 -8.82 2.06 5.73
N SER A 213 -7.62 1.77 5.26
CA SER A 213 -7.14 0.42 4.99
C SER A 213 -6.24 -0.07 6.13
N VAL A 214 -6.20 -1.38 6.33
CA VAL A 214 -5.21 -2.04 7.18
C VAL A 214 -4.54 -3.19 6.44
N ASP A 215 -3.25 -3.35 6.66
CA ASP A 215 -2.46 -4.45 6.13
C ASP A 215 -2.28 -5.52 7.20
N LEU A 216 -2.55 -6.77 6.85
CA LEU A 216 -2.29 -7.98 7.63
C LEU A 216 -1.34 -8.88 6.87
N ILE A 217 -0.60 -9.73 7.59
CA ILE A 217 0.24 -10.76 6.97
C ILE A 217 -0.07 -12.09 7.61
N TYR A 218 -0.41 -13.09 6.81
CA TYR A 218 -0.55 -14.47 7.27
C TYR A 218 0.65 -15.33 6.84
N GLY A 219 0.96 -16.34 7.66
CA GLY A 219 2.15 -17.18 7.51
C GLY A 219 3.43 -16.64 8.15
N LEU A 220 3.34 -15.66 9.06
CA LEU A 220 4.45 -15.18 9.89
C LEU A 220 4.87 -16.25 10.93
N PRO A 221 6.10 -16.17 11.49
CA PRO A 221 6.53 -17.08 12.56
C PRO A 221 5.58 -17.03 13.77
N LEU A 222 5.37 -18.19 14.40
CA LEU A 222 4.50 -18.43 15.56
C LEU A 222 2.99 -18.25 15.33
N GLN A 223 2.55 -17.89 14.11
CA GLN A 223 1.11 -17.80 13.83
C GLN A 223 0.44 -19.17 13.83
N THR A 224 -0.69 -19.26 14.51
CA THR A 224 -1.63 -20.39 14.48
C THR A 224 -3.00 -19.93 13.98
N VAL A 225 -3.92 -20.88 13.77
CA VAL A 225 -5.28 -20.57 13.33
C VAL A 225 -6.01 -19.85 14.46
N GLU A 226 -5.74 -20.26 15.69
CA GLU A 226 -6.29 -19.68 16.91
C GLU A 226 -5.77 -18.26 17.13
N SER A 227 -4.45 -18.04 17.09
CA SER A 227 -3.89 -16.70 17.33
C SER A 227 -4.26 -15.71 16.24
N PHE A 228 -4.20 -16.12 14.97
CA PHE A 228 -4.62 -15.27 13.87
C PHE A 228 -6.14 -15.02 13.86
N GLY A 229 -6.94 -15.98 14.33
CA GLY A 229 -8.37 -15.79 14.57
C GLY A 229 -8.66 -14.65 15.56
N VAL A 230 -7.89 -14.57 16.66
CA VAL A 230 -7.99 -13.45 17.62
C VAL A 230 -7.60 -12.12 16.97
N THR A 231 -6.56 -12.11 16.13
CA THR A 231 -6.19 -10.91 15.35
C THR A 231 -7.31 -10.48 14.42
N LEU A 232 -7.96 -11.42 13.71
CA LEU A 232 -9.09 -11.12 12.85
C LEU A 232 -10.29 -10.56 13.62
N ASP A 233 -10.58 -11.10 14.82
CA ASP A 233 -11.68 -10.60 15.67
C ASP A 233 -11.48 -9.13 16.03
N LYS A 234 -10.24 -8.77 16.41
CA LYS A 234 -9.86 -7.38 16.70
C LYS A 234 -10.00 -6.49 15.47
N ILE A 235 -9.57 -6.95 14.30
CA ILE A 235 -9.67 -6.18 13.04
C ILE A 235 -11.14 -5.97 12.63
N ILE A 236 -11.97 -7.01 12.76
CA ILE A 236 -13.41 -6.93 12.48
C ILE A 236 -14.08 -5.92 13.42
N ASP A 237 -13.70 -5.91 14.70
CA ASP A 237 -14.20 -4.95 15.68
C ASP A 237 -13.71 -3.52 15.41
N ILE A 238 -12.44 -3.34 15.02
CA ILE A 238 -11.91 -2.05 14.54
C ILE A 238 -12.69 -1.56 13.31
N ARG A 239 -13.12 -2.49 12.45
CA ARG A 239 -13.94 -2.26 11.24
C ARG A 239 -13.33 -1.23 10.26
N PRO A 240 -12.10 -1.45 9.76
CA PRO A 240 -11.55 -0.62 8.68
C PRO A 240 -12.39 -0.76 7.40
N ASP A 241 -12.30 0.21 6.50
CA ASP A 241 -13.05 0.18 5.24
C ASP A 241 -12.48 -0.89 4.29
N ARG A 242 -11.17 -1.13 4.37
CA ARG A 242 -10.43 -2.10 3.56
C ARG A 242 -9.46 -2.92 4.41
N ILE A 243 -9.23 -4.15 3.98
CA ILE A 243 -8.24 -5.06 4.56
C ILE A 243 -7.44 -5.68 3.42
N ALA A 244 -6.12 -5.57 3.49
CA ALA A 244 -5.21 -6.30 2.63
C ALA A 244 -4.48 -7.38 3.45
N ALA A 245 -4.81 -8.64 3.22
CA ALA A 245 -4.25 -9.78 3.94
C ALA A 245 -3.22 -10.52 3.06
N TYR A 246 -1.96 -10.14 3.19
CA TYR A 246 -0.86 -10.63 2.36
C TYR A 246 -0.34 -11.99 2.84
N SER A 247 -0.07 -12.90 1.89
CA SER A 247 0.72 -14.10 2.17
C SER A 247 2.17 -13.73 2.43
N TYR A 248 2.75 -14.21 3.54
CA TYR A 248 4.16 -13.97 3.83
C TYR A 248 5.08 -14.65 2.81
N ALA A 249 5.89 -13.86 2.10
CA ALA A 249 6.93 -14.35 1.21
C ALA A 249 8.28 -14.45 1.94
N HIS A 250 8.68 -15.67 2.30
CA HIS A 250 9.96 -15.97 2.94
C HIS A 250 11.03 -16.30 1.88
N LEU A 251 11.90 -15.34 1.61
CA LEU A 251 12.98 -15.36 0.61
C LEU A 251 14.31 -14.87 1.24
N PRO A 252 14.85 -15.55 2.27
CA PRO A 252 15.98 -15.07 3.06
C PRO A 252 17.28 -14.89 2.27
N ASP A 253 17.43 -15.55 1.12
CA ASP A 253 18.57 -15.37 0.23
C ASP A 253 18.57 -14.03 -0.50
N LEU A 254 17.37 -13.50 -0.80
CA LEU A 254 17.18 -12.18 -1.41
C LEU A 254 17.01 -11.09 -0.35
N VAL A 255 16.25 -11.39 0.72
CA VAL A 255 15.88 -10.45 1.78
C VAL A 255 16.60 -10.84 3.07
N ARG A 256 17.84 -10.35 3.23
CA ARG A 256 18.74 -10.74 4.33
C ARG A 256 18.14 -10.61 5.73
N ALA A 257 17.26 -9.63 5.96
CA ALA A 257 16.60 -9.43 7.25
C ALA A 257 15.75 -10.64 7.69
N GLN A 258 15.21 -11.40 6.74
CA GLN A 258 14.41 -12.59 7.03
C GLN A 258 15.24 -13.74 7.60
N LYS A 259 16.59 -13.70 7.49
CA LYS A 259 17.49 -14.64 8.19
C LYS A 259 17.47 -14.48 9.71
N LEU A 260 16.93 -13.37 10.22
CA LEU A 260 16.73 -13.14 11.65
C LEU A 260 15.46 -13.82 12.19
N ILE A 261 14.59 -14.30 11.30
CA ILE A 261 13.45 -15.13 11.70
C ILE A 261 13.95 -16.56 11.91
N ARG A 262 13.59 -17.13 13.05
CA ARG A 262 13.95 -18.51 13.43
C ARG A 262 13.20 -19.51 12.54
N PRO A 263 13.90 -20.38 11.78
CA PRO A 263 13.25 -21.35 10.90
C PRO A 263 12.29 -22.30 11.64
N GLU A 264 12.59 -22.64 12.89
CA GLU A 264 11.75 -23.51 13.73
C GLU A 264 10.43 -22.86 14.17
N ASP A 265 10.36 -21.53 14.15
CA ASP A 265 9.14 -20.80 14.49
C ASP A 265 8.23 -20.63 13.27
N MET A 266 8.70 -20.99 12.06
CA MET A 266 7.92 -20.84 10.83
C MET A 266 6.77 -21.86 10.76
N PRO A 267 5.55 -21.40 10.42
CA PRO A 267 4.42 -22.31 10.24
C PRO A 267 4.67 -23.24 9.03
N PRO A 268 4.19 -24.49 9.08
CA PRO A 268 4.33 -25.40 7.94
C PRO A 268 3.44 -24.93 6.77
N PRO A 269 3.71 -25.33 5.51
CA PRO A 269 3.02 -24.81 4.33
C PRO A 269 1.49 -24.90 4.39
N GLU A 270 0.95 -26.01 4.90
CA GLU A 270 -0.49 -26.24 5.07
C GLU A 270 -1.16 -25.20 5.96
N ARG A 271 -0.44 -24.66 6.95
CA ARG A 271 -0.96 -23.63 7.86
C ARG A 271 -1.28 -22.35 7.11
N LYS A 272 -0.53 -21.98 6.07
CA LYS A 272 -0.85 -20.79 5.27
C LYS A 272 -2.19 -20.92 4.55
N LEU A 273 -2.54 -22.12 4.09
CA LEU A 273 -3.84 -22.37 3.46
C LEU A 273 -4.97 -22.30 4.48
N GLU A 274 -4.78 -22.85 5.68
CA GLU A 274 -5.75 -22.77 6.78
C GLU A 274 -5.99 -21.32 7.22
N LEU A 275 -4.92 -20.51 7.30
CA LEU A 275 -5.01 -19.09 7.62
C LEU A 275 -5.73 -18.29 6.51
N LEU A 276 -5.47 -18.61 5.24
CA LEU A 276 -6.18 -18.00 4.12
C LEU A 276 -7.68 -18.33 4.14
N GLU A 277 -8.02 -19.61 4.34
CA GLU A 277 -9.40 -20.07 4.45
C GLU A 277 -10.12 -19.39 5.64
N LEU A 278 -9.47 -19.33 6.80
CA LEU A 278 -9.96 -18.61 7.97
C LEU A 278 -10.21 -17.14 7.66
N THR A 279 -9.25 -16.47 7.01
CA THR A 279 -9.34 -15.04 6.66
C THR A 279 -10.53 -14.76 5.77
N ILE A 280 -10.64 -15.50 4.65
CA ILE A 280 -11.75 -15.34 3.71
C ILE A 280 -13.07 -15.53 4.44
N ARG A 281 -13.23 -16.63 5.17
CA ARG A 281 -14.48 -16.96 5.86
C ARG A 281 -14.86 -15.92 6.92
N ARG A 282 -13.93 -15.55 7.81
CA ARG A 282 -14.22 -14.61 8.92
C ARG A 282 -14.56 -13.22 8.40
N LEU A 283 -13.83 -12.72 7.40
CA LEU A 283 -14.08 -11.39 6.86
C LEU A 283 -15.40 -11.35 6.05
N THR A 284 -15.72 -12.40 5.28
CA THR A 284 -17.02 -12.44 4.58
C THR A 284 -18.19 -12.61 5.53
N GLU A 285 -18.07 -13.45 6.57
CA GLU A 285 -19.07 -13.55 7.66
C GLU A 285 -19.30 -12.20 8.37
N ALA A 286 -18.25 -11.38 8.49
CA ALA A 286 -18.32 -10.03 9.07
C ALA A 286 -18.87 -8.95 8.11
N GLY A 287 -19.20 -9.32 6.87
CA GLY A 287 -19.81 -8.45 5.86
C GLY A 287 -18.83 -7.76 4.91
N TYR A 288 -17.55 -8.13 4.91
CA TYR A 288 -16.61 -7.68 3.89
C TYR A 288 -16.81 -8.44 2.57
N VAL A 289 -16.66 -7.73 1.46
CA VAL A 289 -16.63 -8.32 0.12
C VAL A 289 -15.19 -8.69 -0.21
N TYR A 290 -14.95 -9.95 -0.56
CA TYR A 290 -13.67 -10.41 -1.09
C TYR A 290 -13.48 -9.88 -2.52
N ILE A 291 -12.69 -8.83 -2.69
CA ILE A 291 -12.45 -8.17 -3.99
C ILE A 291 -11.64 -9.06 -4.91
N GLY A 292 -10.60 -9.69 -4.38
CA GLY A 292 -9.73 -10.62 -5.09
C GLY A 292 -8.32 -10.61 -4.52
N MET A 293 -7.57 -11.69 -4.79
CA MET A 293 -6.24 -11.96 -4.26
C MET A 293 -6.20 -11.88 -2.72
N ASP A 294 -5.76 -10.74 -2.21
CA ASP A 294 -5.49 -10.41 -0.82
C ASP A 294 -6.41 -9.30 -0.28
N HIS A 295 -7.31 -8.74 -1.09
CA HIS A 295 -8.09 -7.55 -0.74
C HIS A 295 -9.55 -7.83 -0.40
N PHE A 296 -10.00 -7.16 0.66
CA PHE A 296 -11.37 -7.14 1.16
C PHE A 296 -11.80 -5.69 1.38
N SER A 297 -13.07 -5.38 1.14
CA SER A 297 -13.62 -4.05 1.39
C SER A 297 -15.07 -4.11 1.84
N LEU A 298 -15.54 -3.07 2.53
CA LEU A 298 -16.95 -2.96 2.90
C LEU A 298 -17.86 -2.89 1.65
N PRO A 299 -19.15 -3.25 1.76
CA PRO A 299 -20.05 -3.32 0.60
C PRO A 299 -20.22 -1.99 -0.15
N ASP A 300 -20.20 -0.88 0.58
CA ASP A 300 -20.37 0.47 0.02
C ASP A 300 -19.04 1.13 -0.41
N ASP A 301 -17.90 0.43 -0.23
CA ASP A 301 -16.60 0.92 -0.69
C ASP A 301 -16.56 0.94 -2.22
N GLU A 302 -15.94 1.99 -2.77
CA GLU A 302 -15.80 2.19 -4.22
C GLU A 302 -15.12 1.02 -4.97
N LEU A 303 -14.24 0.23 -4.32
CA LEU A 303 -13.64 -0.96 -4.95
C LEU A 303 -14.69 -2.06 -5.12
N THR A 304 -15.58 -2.22 -4.14
CA THR A 304 -16.71 -3.13 -4.23
C THR A 304 -17.64 -2.69 -5.36
N LEU A 305 -17.95 -1.40 -5.44
CA LEU A 305 -18.81 -0.84 -6.48
C LEU A 305 -18.17 -0.97 -7.87
N ALA A 306 -16.88 -0.66 -8.00
CA ALA A 306 -16.14 -0.79 -9.26
C ALA A 306 -16.06 -2.26 -9.72
N ARG A 307 -15.90 -3.20 -8.78
CA ARG A 307 -15.95 -4.63 -9.09
C ARG A 307 -17.31 -5.04 -9.63
N ALA A 308 -18.39 -4.62 -8.97
CA ALA A 308 -19.75 -4.92 -9.40
C ALA A 308 -20.07 -4.33 -10.79
N ASN A 309 -19.52 -3.15 -11.09
CA ASN A 309 -19.72 -2.45 -12.36
C ASN A 309 -18.73 -2.87 -13.46
N GLY A 310 -17.78 -3.77 -13.17
CA GLY A 310 -16.77 -4.21 -14.14
C GLY A 310 -15.72 -3.15 -14.49
N THR A 311 -15.56 -2.12 -13.65
CA THR A 311 -14.61 -1.01 -13.84
C THR A 311 -13.41 -1.08 -12.90
N LEU A 312 -13.34 -2.08 -12.03
CA LEU A 312 -12.20 -2.30 -11.12
C LEU A 312 -10.89 -2.49 -11.90
N GLN A 313 -9.84 -1.82 -11.45
CA GLN A 313 -8.50 -1.94 -12.03
C GLN A 313 -7.45 -2.22 -10.98
N ARG A 314 -6.23 -2.49 -11.45
CA ARG A 314 -5.08 -2.77 -10.61
C ARG A 314 -3.82 -2.08 -11.14
N ASN A 315 -3.07 -1.45 -10.25
CA ASN A 315 -1.75 -0.87 -10.51
C ASN A 315 -0.70 -1.50 -9.55
N PHE A 316 0.48 -0.89 -9.45
CA PHE A 316 1.55 -1.38 -8.58
C PHE A 316 1.23 -1.24 -7.08
N GLN A 317 0.35 -0.30 -6.72
CA GLN A 317 -0.06 -0.03 -5.34
C GLN A 317 -1.21 -0.94 -4.89
N GLY A 318 -2.00 -1.48 -5.82
CA GLY A 318 -3.10 -2.40 -5.50
C GLY A 318 -4.29 -2.21 -6.43
N TYR A 319 -5.48 -2.53 -5.92
CA TYR A 319 -6.73 -2.22 -6.62
C TYR A 319 -7.02 -0.70 -6.60
N SER A 320 -7.56 -0.19 -7.70
CA SER A 320 -7.89 1.22 -7.87
C SER A 320 -9.13 1.37 -8.74
N THR A 321 -9.82 2.50 -8.54
CA THR A 321 -10.97 2.98 -9.32
C THR A 321 -10.55 3.84 -10.52
N HIS A 322 -9.30 4.28 -10.58
CA HIS A 322 -8.79 5.24 -11.56
C HIS A 322 -7.97 4.54 -12.67
N ALA A 323 -8.67 3.78 -13.51
CA ALA A 323 -8.13 3.06 -14.67
C ALA A 323 -7.28 3.91 -15.61
N ASP A 324 -7.73 5.15 -15.78
CA ASP A 324 -7.40 5.99 -16.90
C ASP A 324 -6.40 7.08 -16.52
N CYS A 325 -5.60 6.88 -15.47
CA CYS A 325 -4.52 7.81 -15.16
C CYS A 325 -3.19 7.37 -15.79
N ASP A 326 -2.41 8.34 -16.25
CA ASP A 326 -0.98 8.12 -16.43
C ASP A 326 -0.32 8.19 -15.05
N LEU A 327 0.42 7.14 -14.70
CA LEU A 327 1.08 6.99 -13.41
C LEU A 327 2.53 7.46 -13.51
N ILE A 328 2.85 8.55 -12.84
CA ILE A 328 4.21 9.07 -12.69
C ILE A 328 4.81 8.47 -11.42
N GLY A 329 5.94 7.77 -11.57
CA GLY A 329 6.71 7.25 -10.44
C GLY A 329 7.85 8.21 -10.08
N LEU A 330 7.93 8.60 -8.80
CA LEU A 330 8.93 9.54 -8.28
C LEU A 330 9.67 8.96 -7.08
N GLY A 331 10.97 9.23 -6.96
CA GLY A 331 11.80 8.69 -5.90
C GLY A 331 12.32 7.28 -6.18
N ILE A 332 13.20 6.80 -5.30
CA ILE A 332 13.95 5.57 -5.52
C ILE A 332 13.02 4.36 -5.69
N SER A 333 13.29 3.55 -6.72
CA SER A 333 12.55 2.33 -7.08
C SER A 333 11.11 2.51 -7.55
N SER A 334 10.61 3.74 -7.64
CA SER A 334 9.26 4.01 -8.17
C SER A 334 9.11 3.54 -9.61
N ILE A 335 7.92 3.04 -9.93
CA ILE A 335 7.56 2.58 -11.27
C ILE A 335 6.40 3.44 -11.77
N GLY A 336 6.60 4.05 -12.96
CA GLY A 336 5.56 4.74 -13.69
C GLY A 336 4.91 3.86 -14.77
N LYS A 337 3.75 4.30 -15.24
CA LYS A 337 3.02 3.78 -16.40
C LYS A 337 2.39 4.98 -17.10
N VAL A 338 3.10 5.50 -18.09
CA VAL A 338 2.66 6.61 -18.95
C VAL A 338 2.33 6.04 -20.31
#